data_AF-A0A2P7S9C4-F1
#
_entry.id   AF-A0A2P7S9C4-F1
#
_cell.length_a   1.000
_cell.length_b   1.000
_cell.length_c   1.000
_cell.angle_alpha   90.00
_cell.angle_beta   90.00
_cell.angle_gamma   90.00
#
_symmetry.space_group_name_H-M   'P 1'
#
loop_
_entity.id
_entity.type
_entity.pdbx_description
1 polymer ?
#
loop_
_entity_poly.entity_id
_entity_poly.type
_entity_poly.pdbx_seq_one_letter_code
_entity_poly.pdbx_strand_id
1 'polypeptide(L)'
;MMPAAVIVPGDGPDQKNFERVGEDLVKNVYGGNGIVYKCVFANQSRDFHYIDMLPVSAAPNGGSGSFLEFLFVATCVLTVSHVGELDGPIMSYLTPIDKASRETENADWRYRQPWHTNGTGRQLCPYGDLFWKFIGRAPRTTKIILLGCESGNRYAQCVANSATIPVWGFDHSCAAADIATMRPIVSGIEGGKSQNGISVSWPS
;
A
#
# COMPACT_ATOMS: atom_id res chain seq x y z
N MET A 1 -0.47 -20.81 7.83
CA MET A 1 -1.17 -19.74 7.08
C MET A 1 -0.22 -18.58 6.91
N MET A 2 -0.32 -17.84 5.80
CA MET A 2 0.66 -16.82 5.39
C MET A 2 0.42 -15.51 6.14
N PRO A 3 1.37 -14.99 6.94
CA PRO A 3 1.21 -13.70 7.58
C PRO A 3 1.20 -12.55 6.56
N ALA A 4 0.26 -11.61 6.71
CA ALA A 4 0.14 -10.46 5.81
C ALA A 4 0.10 -9.12 6.55
N ALA A 5 0.90 -8.15 6.08
CA ALA A 5 0.81 -6.77 6.51
C ALA A 5 -0.04 -5.99 5.49
N VAL A 6 -1.20 -5.47 5.91
CA VAL A 6 -2.08 -4.67 5.04
C VAL A 6 -1.91 -3.20 5.39
N ILE A 7 -1.57 -2.37 4.41
CA ILE A 7 -1.36 -0.94 4.58
C ILE A 7 -2.55 -0.20 3.96
N VAL A 8 -3.15 0.72 4.71
CA VAL A 8 -4.30 1.53 4.28
C VAL A 8 -4.06 3.03 4.55
N PRO A 9 -4.80 3.92 3.89
CA PRO A 9 -4.73 5.36 4.15
C PRO A 9 -5.03 5.71 5.61
N GLY A 10 -4.39 6.76 6.10
CA GLY A 10 -4.61 7.28 7.47
C GLY A 10 -5.89 8.06 7.65
N ASP A 11 -6.36 8.65 6.55
CA ASP A 11 -7.50 9.56 6.50
C ASP A 11 -8.08 9.59 5.07
N GLY A 12 -9.17 10.34 4.88
CA GLY A 12 -9.86 10.48 3.60
C GLY A 12 -11.29 9.96 3.62
N PRO A 13 -12.05 10.21 2.54
CA PRO A 13 -13.46 9.85 2.47
C PRO A 13 -13.71 8.33 2.55
N ASP A 14 -12.79 7.52 2.01
CA ASP A 14 -12.93 6.07 1.93
C ASP A 14 -12.11 5.30 2.97
N GLN A 15 -11.41 5.98 3.88
CA GLN A 15 -10.49 5.39 4.86
C GLN A 15 -11.11 4.19 5.60
N LYS A 16 -12.32 4.36 6.15
CA LYS A 16 -13.01 3.29 6.89
C LYS A 16 -13.37 2.09 6.01
N ASN A 17 -13.62 2.30 4.72
CA ASN A 17 -13.90 1.21 3.80
C ASN A 17 -12.62 0.44 3.47
N PHE A 18 -11.49 1.13 3.27
CA PHE A 18 -10.18 0.48 3.10
C PHE A 18 -9.75 -0.30 4.33
N GLU A 19 -9.94 0.25 5.54
CA GLU A 19 -9.72 -0.48 6.81
C GLU A 19 -10.56 -1.76 6.86
N ARG A 20 -11.86 -1.68 6.57
CA ARG A 20 -12.76 -2.85 6.54
C ARG A 20 -12.34 -3.88 5.51
N VAL A 21 -11.90 -3.46 4.32
CA VAL A 21 -11.36 -4.37 3.31
C VAL A 21 -10.10 -5.06 3.85
N GLY A 22 -9.18 -4.32 4.45
CA GLY A 22 -7.98 -4.90 5.04
C GLY A 22 -8.28 -5.91 6.14
N GLU A 23 -9.20 -5.58 7.05
CA GLU A 23 -9.65 -6.47 8.12
C GLU A 23 -10.30 -7.74 7.56
N ASP A 24 -11.12 -7.59 6.51
CA ASP A 24 -11.77 -8.70 5.83
C ASP A 24 -10.77 -9.64 5.16
N LEU A 25 -9.76 -9.08 4.48
CA LEU A 25 -8.68 -9.85 3.86
C LEU A 25 -7.86 -10.61 4.91
N VAL A 26 -7.47 -9.94 6.00
CA VAL A 26 -6.75 -10.59 7.11
C VAL A 26 -7.56 -11.75 7.67
N LYS A 27 -8.85 -11.54 7.93
CA LYS A 27 -9.72 -12.57 8.51
C LYS A 27 -9.99 -13.73 7.56
N ASN A 28 -10.39 -13.44 6.32
CA ASN A 28 -10.97 -14.45 5.43
C ASN A 28 -9.97 -15.03 4.42
N VAL A 29 -8.88 -14.32 4.10
CA VAL A 29 -7.85 -14.80 3.18
C VAL A 29 -6.62 -15.30 3.94
N TYR A 30 -6.19 -14.55 4.96
CA TYR A 30 -5.00 -14.87 5.75
C TYR A 30 -5.31 -15.61 7.07
N GLY A 31 -6.59 -15.93 7.31
CA GLY A 31 -7.06 -16.72 8.46
C GLY A 31 -6.71 -16.09 9.81
N GLY A 32 -6.78 -14.77 9.89
CA GLY A 32 -6.43 -13.98 11.08
C GLY A 32 -4.92 -13.78 11.30
N ASN A 33 -4.07 -14.27 10.39
CA ASN A 33 -2.62 -14.07 10.48
C ASN A 33 -2.22 -12.80 9.71
N GLY A 34 -2.54 -11.65 10.26
CA GLY A 34 -2.17 -10.39 9.63
C GLY A 34 -2.45 -9.21 10.52
N ILE A 35 -1.93 -8.05 10.13
CA ILE A 35 -2.18 -6.78 10.80
C ILE A 35 -2.51 -5.75 9.73
N VAL A 36 -3.59 -5.00 9.97
CA VAL A 36 -3.92 -3.80 9.19
C VAL A 36 -3.22 -2.61 9.84
N TYR A 37 -2.50 -1.85 9.04
CA TYR A 37 -1.77 -0.65 9.42
C TYR A 37 -2.33 0.53 8.65
N LYS A 38 -2.66 1.60 9.35
CA LYS A 38 -2.96 2.87 8.71
C LYS A 38 -1.70 3.74 8.68
N CYS A 39 -1.45 4.38 7.54
CA CYS A 39 -0.37 5.35 7.42
C CYS A 39 -0.69 6.60 8.23
N VAL A 40 0.28 7.16 8.94
CA VAL A 40 0.15 8.44 9.62
C VAL A 40 1.36 9.30 9.29
N PHE A 41 1.13 10.51 8.81
CA PHE A 41 2.21 11.45 8.56
C PHE A 41 2.66 12.06 9.88
N ALA A 42 3.79 11.58 10.42
CA ALA A 42 4.41 12.17 11.59
C ALA A 42 5.29 13.35 11.14
N ASN A 43 5.06 14.51 11.74
CA ASN A 43 5.79 15.76 11.48
C ASN A 43 5.47 16.42 10.12
N GLN A 44 4.67 17.49 10.16
CA GLN A 44 4.39 18.36 9.02
C GLN A 44 5.45 19.47 8.86
N SER A 45 6.72 19.18 9.14
CA SER A 45 7.78 20.13 8.76
C SER A 45 7.92 20.10 7.23
N ARG A 46 8.20 21.27 6.62
CA ARG A 46 8.16 21.45 5.16
C ARG A 46 9.19 20.58 4.39
N ASP A 47 10.19 20.04 5.09
CA ASP A 47 11.38 19.46 4.46
C ASP A 47 11.44 17.92 4.53
N PHE A 48 10.74 17.28 5.47
CA PHE A 48 10.75 15.82 5.62
C PHE A 48 9.40 15.29 6.11
N HIS A 49 8.78 14.43 5.31
CA HIS A 49 7.57 13.71 5.68
C HIS A 49 7.94 12.30 6.11
N TYR A 50 7.78 12.02 7.40
CA TYR A 50 7.90 10.68 7.91
C TYR A 50 6.51 10.03 7.89
N ILE A 51 6.41 8.85 7.28
CA ILE A 51 5.24 8.00 7.46
C ILE A 51 5.50 7.03 8.58
N ASP A 52 4.65 7.14 9.60
CA ASP A 52 4.47 6.12 10.59
C ASP A 52 3.36 5.15 10.19
N MET A 53 3.39 3.96 10.77
CA MET A 53 2.42 2.90 10.52
C MET A 53 1.78 2.50 11.83
N LEU A 54 0.54 2.91 12.04
CA LEU A 54 -0.19 2.58 13.27
C LEU A 54 -1.07 1.35 13.04
N PRO A 55 -0.99 0.33 13.91
CA PRO A 55 -1.86 -0.83 13.79
C PRO A 55 -3.32 -0.42 14.06
N VAL A 56 -4.22 -0.87 13.18
CA VAL A 56 -5.67 -0.76 13.31
C VAL A 56 -6.24 -2.01 13.99
N SER A 57 -5.60 -3.16 13.78
CA SER A 57 -5.97 -4.45 14.38
C SER A 57 -4.93 -4.91 15.41
N ALA A 58 -5.35 -5.73 16.37
CA ALA A 58 -4.43 -6.40 17.28
C ALA A 58 -3.49 -7.35 16.53
N ALA A 59 -2.27 -7.53 17.03
CA ALA A 59 -1.34 -8.48 16.49
C ALA A 59 -1.80 -9.93 16.72
N PRO A 60 -1.57 -10.84 15.76
CA PRO A 60 -1.86 -12.26 15.95
C PRO A 60 -1.12 -12.82 17.17
N ASN A 61 -1.81 -13.61 17.99
CA ASN A 61 -1.26 -14.32 19.15
C ASN A 61 -0.54 -13.44 20.19
N GLY A 62 -0.91 -12.15 20.30
CA GLY A 62 -0.27 -11.23 21.25
C GLY A 62 1.16 -10.83 20.88
N GLY A 63 1.55 -11.02 19.61
CA GLY A 63 2.82 -10.52 19.07
C GLY A 63 2.91 -8.99 19.05
N SER A 64 4.01 -8.47 18.51
CA SER A 64 4.16 -7.02 18.39
C SER A 64 3.20 -6.42 17.37
N GLY A 65 2.61 -5.28 17.73
CA GLY A 65 1.85 -4.43 16.82
C GLY A 65 2.71 -3.50 15.97
N SER A 66 4.04 -3.45 16.20
CA SER A 66 4.95 -2.61 15.41
C SER A 66 5.02 -3.10 13.96
N PHE A 67 4.87 -2.19 13.00
CA PHE A 67 4.99 -2.51 11.58
C PHE A 67 6.36 -3.10 11.24
N LEU A 68 7.44 -2.47 11.73
CA LEU A 68 8.80 -2.90 11.46
C LEU A 68 9.07 -4.30 12.00
N GLU A 69 8.56 -4.62 13.18
CA GLU A 69 8.74 -5.94 13.79
C GLU A 69 7.88 -7.00 13.09
N PHE A 70 6.65 -6.68 12.73
CA PHE A 70 5.77 -7.62 12.04
C PHE A 70 6.26 -7.94 10.61
N LEU A 71 6.94 -7.02 9.94
CA LEU A 71 7.57 -7.29 8.64
C LEU A 71 8.57 -8.45 8.66
N PHE A 72 9.21 -8.74 9.81
CA PHE A 72 10.11 -9.91 9.92
C PHE A 72 9.38 -11.24 9.73
N VAL A 73 8.07 -11.28 9.95
CA VAL A 73 7.25 -12.50 9.79
C VAL A 73 6.28 -12.42 8.62
N ALA A 74 5.97 -11.22 8.13
CA ALA A 74 5.09 -11.00 6.99
C ALA A 74 5.65 -11.66 5.72
N THR A 75 4.81 -12.46 5.08
CA THR A 75 5.10 -13.09 3.78
C THR A 75 4.54 -12.29 2.61
N CYS A 76 3.52 -11.49 2.87
CA CYS A 76 2.88 -10.62 1.89
C CYS A 76 2.70 -9.22 2.50
N VAL A 77 2.98 -8.19 1.71
CA VAL A 77 2.58 -6.81 2.03
C VAL A 77 1.53 -6.37 1.02
N LEU A 78 0.41 -5.84 1.50
CA LEU A 78 -0.67 -5.32 0.68
C LEU A 78 -0.81 -3.82 0.89
N THR A 79 -1.17 -3.08 -0.14
CA THR A 79 -1.71 -1.73 0.01
C THR A 79 -3.16 -1.73 -0.47
N VAL A 80 -4.09 -1.15 0.28
CA VAL A 80 -5.49 -0.92 -0.16
C VAL A 80 -5.74 0.57 -0.20
N SER A 81 -5.80 1.16 -1.40
CA SER A 81 -5.96 2.60 -1.57
C SER A 81 -6.42 2.96 -2.99
N HIS A 82 -6.78 4.22 -3.20
CA HIS A 82 -6.82 4.80 -4.54
C HIS A 82 -5.40 4.95 -5.10
N VAL A 83 -5.25 4.60 -6.37
CA VAL A 83 -4.01 4.71 -7.15
C VAL A 83 -4.40 5.25 -8.53
N GLY A 84 -3.50 5.95 -9.20
CA GLY A 84 -3.63 6.30 -10.62
C GLY A 84 -2.45 5.72 -11.41
N GLU A 85 -2.55 5.68 -12.75
CA GLU A 85 -1.57 5.01 -13.63
C GLU A 85 -0.09 5.32 -13.35
N LEU A 86 0.24 6.58 -13.05
CA LEU A 86 1.61 7.05 -12.82
C LEU A 86 1.91 7.31 -11.34
N ASP A 87 0.94 7.05 -10.49
CA ASP A 87 0.89 7.54 -9.13
C ASP A 87 1.19 6.42 -8.12
N GLY A 88 1.65 6.83 -6.94
CA GLY A 88 1.68 5.93 -5.80
C GLY A 88 0.30 5.85 -5.13
N PRO A 89 0.12 4.95 -4.16
CA PRO A 89 -1.11 4.90 -3.38
C PRO A 89 -1.33 6.20 -2.62
N ILE A 90 -2.57 6.67 -2.62
CA ILE A 90 -3.01 7.86 -1.88
C ILE A 90 -3.18 7.46 -0.41
N MET A 91 -2.20 7.76 0.43
CA MET A 91 -2.19 7.37 1.84
C MET A 91 -2.68 8.46 2.80
N SER A 92 -2.91 9.67 2.29
CA SER A 92 -3.55 10.77 3.03
C SER A 92 -4.22 11.76 2.07
N TYR A 93 -5.24 12.43 2.56
CA TYR A 93 -5.93 13.56 1.96
C TYR A 93 -5.62 14.87 2.71
N LEU A 94 -4.73 14.84 3.71
CA LEU A 94 -4.26 16.04 4.37
C LEU A 94 -3.67 16.99 3.33
N THR A 95 -4.33 18.13 3.18
CA THR A 95 -3.71 19.33 2.61
C THR A 95 -2.88 19.99 3.72
N PRO A 96 -1.65 20.47 3.46
CA PRO A 96 -0.86 21.19 4.46
C PRO A 96 -1.70 22.24 5.20
N ILE A 97 -1.52 22.33 6.52
CA ILE A 97 -2.35 23.11 7.44
C ILE A 97 -2.28 24.65 7.23
N ASP A 98 -1.48 25.15 6.28
CA ASP A 98 -1.50 26.58 5.92
C ASP A 98 -2.69 26.92 4.98
N LYS A 99 -3.90 26.90 5.55
CA LYS A 99 -5.13 27.47 5.00
C LYS A 99 -5.10 29.02 4.94
N ALA A 100 -4.02 29.60 4.42
CA ALA A 100 -3.92 31.04 4.16
C ALA A 100 -3.73 31.37 2.67
N SER A 101 -3.24 30.44 1.83
CA SER A 101 -3.22 30.63 0.39
C SER A 101 -4.37 29.87 -0.27
N ARG A 102 -5.52 30.54 -0.41
CA ARG A 102 -6.65 30.11 -1.26
C ARG A 102 -6.32 30.06 -2.77
N GLU A 103 -5.05 30.04 -3.13
CA GLU A 103 -4.57 30.02 -4.50
C GLU A 103 -3.40 29.04 -4.58
N THR A 104 -3.70 27.75 -4.72
CA THR A 104 -2.98 26.81 -5.57
C THR A 104 -3.70 25.47 -5.44
N GLU A 105 -4.50 25.13 -6.45
CA GLU A 105 -5.04 23.78 -6.65
C GLU A 105 -3.94 22.71 -6.80
N ASN A 106 -2.67 23.12 -6.78
CA ASN A 106 -1.48 22.28 -6.65
C ASN A 106 -1.10 22.08 -5.18
N ALA A 107 -2.06 21.76 -4.31
CA ALA A 107 -1.73 21.20 -3.00
C ALA A 107 -0.86 19.98 -3.25
N ASP A 108 0.39 20.09 -2.85
CA ASP A 108 1.48 19.21 -3.24
C ASP A 108 1.09 17.73 -3.07
N TRP A 109 0.86 17.06 -4.19
CA TRP A 109 0.40 15.68 -4.26
C TRP A 109 1.36 14.71 -3.55
N ARG A 110 2.61 15.12 -3.30
CA ARG A 110 3.60 14.41 -2.49
C ARG A 110 3.11 14.14 -1.06
N TYR A 111 2.25 15.00 -0.50
CA TYR A 111 1.61 14.77 0.81
C TYR A 111 0.58 13.65 0.77
N ARG A 112 -0.04 13.44 -0.39
CA ARG A 112 -1.08 12.43 -0.56
C ARG A 112 -0.50 11.07 -0.93
N GLN A 113 0.56 11.07 -1.73
CA GLN A 113 1.16 9.87 -2.31
C GLN A 113 2.64 9.78 -1.92
N PRO A 114 2.97 9.26 -0.75
CA PRO A 114 4.33 9.34 -0.19
C PRO A 114 5.38 8.53 -0.96
N TRP A 115 4.95 7.49 -1.67
CA TRP A 115 5.82 6.60 -2.43
C TRP A 115 5.51 6.70 -3.92
N HIS A 116 5.22 7.91 -4.38
CA HIS A 116 4.91 8.19 -5.78
C HIS A 116 6.07 7.93 -6.75
N THR A 117 5.79 7.99 -8.06
CA THR A 117 6.84 7.96 -9.09
C THR A 117 7.41 9.35 -9.34
N ASN A 118 8.57 9.45 -9.99
CA ASN A 118 9.18 10.73 -10.39
C ASN A 118 8.43 11.48 -11.52
N GLY A 119 7.12 11.25 -11.69
CA GLY A 119 6.26 11.83 -12.73
C GLY A 119 6.39 11.17 -14.11
N THR A 120 7.48 10.42 -14.36
CA THR A 120 7.66 9.69 -15.64
C THR A 120 7.16 8.24 -15.57
N GLY A 121 6.87 7.74 -14.37
CA GLY A 121 6.58 6.33 -14.13
C GLY A 121 7.76 5.39 -14.38
N ARG A 122 9.01 5.90 -14.38
CA ARG A 122 10.21 5.07 -14.59
C ARG A 122 10.91 4.68 -13.29
N GLN A 123 10.76 5.51 -12.25
CA GLN A 123 11.41 5.34 -10.96
C GLN A 123 10.50 5.90 -9.87
N LEU A 124 10.63 5.34 -8.67
CA LEU A 124 10.02 5.89 -7.45
C LEU A 124 10.75 7.17 -7.04
N CYS A 125 10.08 8.02 -6.26
CA CYS A 125 10.77 9.05 -5.49
C CYS A 125 11.77 8.39 -4.51
N PRO A 126 12.82 9.11 -4.06
CA PRO A 126 13.85 8.51 -3.20
C PRO A 126 13.30 7.85 -1.93
N TYR A 127 12.27 8.44 -1.31
CA TYR A 127 11.63 7.87 -0.12
C TYR A 127 10.83 6.61 -0.44
N GLY A 128 10.06 6.61 -1.54
CA GLY A 128 9.36 5.44 -2.03
C GLY A 128 10.32 4.29 -2.35
N ASP A 129 11.43 4.58 -3.01
CA ASP A 129 12.45 3.58 -3.31
C ASP A 129 13.08 2.99 -2.04
N LEU A 130 13.40 3.81 -1.05
CA LEU A 130 13.91 3.30 0.24
C LEU A 130 12.89 2.43 0.97
N PHE A 131 11.62 2.84 0.98
CA PHE A 131 10.53 2.12 1.63
C PHE A 131 10.31 0.74 0.98
N TRP A 132 10.20 0.68 -0.35
CA TRP A 132 9.98 -0.58 -1.04
C TRP A 132 11.21 -1.50 -1.01
N LYS A 133 12.44 -0.96 -1.06
CA LYS A 133 13.66 -1.73 -0.75
C LYS A 133 13.62 -2.34 0.64
N PHE A 134 13.17 -1.59 1.64
CA PHE A 134 13.08 -2.07 3.01
C PHE A 134 12.09 -3.25 3.13
N ILE A 135 10.90 -3.12 2.54
CA ILE A 135 9.91 -4.21 2.46
C ILE A 135 10.51 -5.43 1.74
N GLY A 136 11.12 -5.23 0.58
CA GLY A 136 11.69 -6.30 -0.22
C GLY A 136 12.84 -7.06 0.43
N ARG A 137 13.55 -6.41 1.36
CA ARG A 137 14.64 -7.01 2.15
C ARG A 137 14.15 -7.68 3.43
N ALA A 138 12.86 -7.57 3.77
CA ALA A 138 12.33 -8.25 4.93
C ALA A 138 12.42 -9.77 4.73
N PRO A 139 12.91 -10.53 5.73
CA PRO A 139 13.42 -11.90 5.55
C PRO A 139 12.38 -12.92 5.08
N ARG A 140 11.09 -12.62 5.25
CA ARG A 140 10.00 -13.51 4.87
C ARG A 140 9.11 -12.96 3.76
N THR A 141 9.25 -11.70 3.41
CA THR A 141 8.37 -11.08 2.40
C THR A 141 8.75 -11.59 1.02
N THR A 142 7.81 -12.24 0.36
CA THR A 142 8.03 -12.84 -0.96
C THR A 142 7.19 -12.18 -2.05
N LYS A 143 6.25 -11.31 -1.68
CA LYS A 143 5.35 -10.63 -2.60
C LYS A 143 4.75 -9.35 -2.05
N ILE A 144 4.39 -8.47 -2.97
CA ILE A 144 3.64 -7.24 -2.71
C ILE A 144 2.37 -7.23 -3.57
N ILE A 145 1.22 -6.85 -3.00
CA ILE A 145 -0.04 -6.70 -3.74
C ILE A 145 -0.54 -5.26 -3.61
N LEU A 146 -0.69 -4.58 -4.73
CA LEU A 146 -1.14 -3.19 -4.81
C LEU A 146 -2.62 -3.14 -5.20
N LEU A 147 -3.50 -3.05 -4.20
CA LEU A 147 -4.95 -2.97 -4.39
C LEU A 147 -5.39 -1.52 -4.57
N GLY A 148 -5.40 -1.07 -5.82
CA GLY A 148 -5.81 0.26 -6.23
C GLY A 148 -5.90 0.35 -7.75
N CYS A 149 -6.68 1.30 -8.28
CA CYS A 149 -6.87 1.49 -9.72
C CYS A 149 -5.52 1.65 -10.43
N GLU A 150 -5.33 0.95 -11.54
CA GLU A 150 -4.17 1.14 -12.45
C GLU A 150 -2.79 0.94 -11.79
N SER A 151 -2.74 0.35 -10.59
CA SER A 151 -1.50 0.12 -9.84
C SER A 151 -0.54 -0.86 -10.52
N GLY A 152 -1.07 -1.76 -11.36
CA GLY A 152 -0.35 -2.78 -12.13
C GLY A 152 0.40 -2.24 -13.33
N ASN A 153 0.18 -0.98 -13.70
CA ASN A 153 0.85 -0.35 -14.83
C ASN A 153 2.31 0.02 -14.47
N ARG A 154 2.70 1.28 -14.64
CA ARG A 154 4.10 1.70 -14.44
C ARG A 154 4.54 1.62 -12.98
N TYR A 155 3.61 1.83 -12.05
CA TYR A 155 3.90 1.86 -10.63
C TYR A 155 4.38 0.49 -10.12
N ALA A 156 3.66 -0.60 -10.41
CA ALA A 156 4.05 -1.96 -9.99
C ALA A 156 5.45 -2.34 -10.47
N GLN A 157 5.85 -1.97 -11.70
CA GLN A 157 7.20 -2.25 -12.19
C GLN A 157 8.26 -1.47 -11.40
N CYS A 158 7.99 -0.21 -11.05
CA CYS A 158 8.90 0.57 -10.21
C CYS A 158 9.05 -0.04 -8.81
N VAL A 159 7.95 -0.50 -8.21
CA VAL A 159 7.96 -1.20 -6.92
C VAL A 159 8.71 -2.52 -7.01
N ALA A 160 8.51 -3.31 -8.08
CA ALA A 160 9.17 -4.61 -8.27
C ALA A 160 10.69 -4.44 -8.40
N ASN A 161 11.14 -3.45 -9.15
CA ASN A 161 12.56 -3.14 -9.30
C ASN A 161 13.20 -2.67 -7.99
N SER A 162 12.48 -1.88 -7.18
CA SER A 162 12.97 -1.40 -5.90
C SER A 162 12.99 -2.50 -4.83
N ALA A 163 11.89 -3.26 -4.71
CA ALA A 163 11.74 -4.33 -3.72
C ALA A 163 12.46 -5.62 -4.10
N THR A 164 12.86 -5.80 -5.37
CA THR A 164 13.51 -7.02 -5.89
C THR A 164 12.69 -8.30 -5.67
N ILE A 165 11.36 -8.16 -5.58
CA ILE A 165 10.38 -9.24 -5.44
C ILE A 165 9.18 -8.97 -6.35
N PRO A 166 8.35 -9.97 -6.66
CA PRO A 166 7.23 -9.79 -7.57
C PRO A 166 6.12 -8.92 -6.96
N VAL A 167 5.48 -8.13 -7.81
CA VAL A 167 4.42 -7.19 -7.43
C VAL A 167 3.18 -7.43 -8.27
N TRP A 168 2.04 -7.60 -7.61
CA TRP A 168 0.74 -7.71 -8.25
C TRP A 168 0.01 -6.37 -8.20
N GLY A 169 -0.69 -5.98 -9.25
CA GLY A 169 -1.49 -4.76 -9.28
C GLY A 169 -2.57 -4.80 -10.35
N PHE A 170 -3.51 -3.85 -10.32
CA PHE A 170 -4.60 -3.77 -11.29
C PHE A 170 -4.18 -3.00 -12.54
N ASP A 171 -4.47 -3.53 -13.72
CA ASP A 171 -4.19 -2.86 -15.00
C ASP A 171 -5.20 -1.77 -15.33
N HIS A 172 -6.31 -1.74 -14.61
CA HIS A 172 -7.48 -0.89 -14.88
C HIS A 172 -8.09 -0.36 -13.56
N SER A 173 -9.12 0.47 -13.69
CA SER A 173 -9.90 0.94 -12.55
C SER A 173 -10.55 -0.22 -11.80
N CYS A 174 -10.51 -0.17 -10.46
CA CYS A 174 -11.06 -1.21 -9.58
C CYS A 174 -11.76 -0.59 -8.36
N ALA A 175 -12.72 -1.32 -7.78
CA ALA A 175 -13.37 -0.91 -6.54
C ALA A 175 -12.53 -1.33 -5.31
N ALA A 176 -11.40 -0.68 -5.06
CA ALA A 176 -10.47 -1.03 -3.97
C ALA A 176 -11.11 -0.97 -2.56
N ALA A 177 -12.16 -0.16 -2.39
CA ALA A 177 -12.93 -0.02 -1.15
C ALA A 177 -14.06 -1.06 -0.99
N ASP A 178 -14.17 -2.05 -1.89
CA ASP A 178 -15.24 -3.05 -1.89
C ASP A 178 -14.73 -4.47 -1.57
N ILE A 179 -15.27 -5.06 -0.50
CA ILE A 179 -14.93 -6.41 -0.03
C ILE A 179 -15.30 -7.47 -1.07
N ALA A 180 -16.47 -7.33 -1.70
CA ALA A 180 -16.97 -8.32 -2.65
C ALA A 180 -16.06 -8.44 -3.89
N THR A 181 -15.42 -7.34 -4.26
CA THR A 181 -14.42 -7.30 -5.33
C THR A 181 -13.05 -7.78 -4.85
N MET A 182 -12.54 -7.27 -3.73
CA MET A 182 -11.15 -7.52 -3.32
C MET A 182 -10.92 -8.94 -2.81
N ARG A 183 -11.86 -9.53 -2.05
CA ARG A 183 -11.64 -10.85 -1.44
C ARG A 183 -11.40 -11.96 -2.48
N PRO A 184 -12.23 -12.13 -3.53
CA PRO A 184 -11.99 -13.16 -4.55
C PRO A 184 -10.66 -12.98 -5.27
N ILE A 185 -10.27 -11.72 -5.55
CA ILE A 185 -9.04 -11.39 -6.27
C ILE A 185 -7.81 -11.78 -5.45
N VAL A 186 -7.72 -11.32 -4.20
CA VAL A 186 -6.59 -11.64 -3.32
C VAL A 186 -6.55 -13.15 -3.05
N SER A 187 -7.69 -13.79 -2.81
CA SER A 187 -7.75 -15.26 -2.66
C SER A 187 -7.24 -15.99 -3.91
N GLY A 188 -7.53 -15.46 -5.10
CA GLY A 188 -7.06 -15.98 -6.38
C GLY A 188 -5.54 -15.86 -6.52
N ILE A 189 -4.99 -14.68 -6.23
CA ILE A 189 -3.53 -14.44 -6.23
C ILE A 189 -2.83 -15.38 -5.25
N GLU A 190 -3.33 -15.49 -4.01
CA GLU A 190 -2.80 -16.38 -2.98
C GLU A 190 -2.89 -17.86 -3.37
N GLY A 191 -3.93 -18.24 -4.13
CA GLY A 191 -4.10 -19.57 -4.69
C GLY A 191 -3.31 -19.85 -5.97
N GLY A 192 -2.46 -18.93 -6.43
CA GLY A 192 -1.65 -19.07 -7.64
C GLY A 192 -2.46 -19.01 -8.95
N LYS A 193 -3.66 -18.43 -8.91
CA LYS A 193 -4.53 -18.28 -10.08
C LYS A 193 -4.33 -16.92 -10.73
N SER A 194 -4.20 -16.88 -12.05
CA SER A 194 -4.31 -15.62 -12.80
C SER A 194 -5.67 -14.98 -12.55
N GLN A 195 -5.70 -13.68 -12.29
CA GLN A 195 -6.93 -12.90 -12.13
C GLN A 195 -7.05 -11.92 -13.30
N ASN A 196 -8.25 -11.79 -13.87
CA ASN A 196 -8.47 -10.87 -14.99
C ASN A 196 -8.15 -9.43 -14.57
N GLY A 197 -7.30 -8.78 -15.36
CA GLY A 197 -6.88 -7.40 -15.16
C GLY A 197 -6.06 -7.15 -13.89
N ILE A 198 -5.44 -8.20 -13.36
CA ILE A 198 -4.27 -8.13 -12.47
C ILE A 198 -3.04 -8.55 -13.27
N SER A 199 -2.01 -7.71 -13.28
CA SER A 199 -0.69 -8.04 -13.81
C SER A 199 0.29 -8.40 -12.69
N VAL A 200 1.37 -9.07 -13.08
CA VAL A 200 2.53 -9.35 -12.22
C VAL A 200 3.74 -8.67 -12.84
N SER A 201 4.32 -7.72 -12.11
CA SER A 201 5.59 -7.12 -12.43
C SER A 201 6.72 -7.89 -11.75
N TRP A 202 7.72 -8.28 -12.55
CA TRP A 202 8.94 -8.94 -12.06
C TRP A 202 10.09 -7.95 -12.06
N PRO A 203 11.04 -8.04 -11.10
CA PRO A 203 12.24 -7.22 -11.13
C PRO A 203 12.99 -7.40 -12.45
N SER A 204 13.39 -6.30 -13.08
CA SER A 204 14.18 -6.27 -14.32
C SER A 204 15.68 -6.45 -14.07
#